data_AF-A0A8J8KLL3-F1
#
_entry.id   AF-A0A8J8KLL3-F1
#
_cell.length_a   1.000
_cell.length_b   1.000
_cell.length_c   1.000
_cell.angle_alpha   90.00
_cell.angle_beta   90.00
_cell.angle_gamma   90.00
#
_symmetry.space_group_name_H-M   'P 1'
#
loop_
_entity.id
_entity.type
_entity.pdbx_description
1 polymer ?
#
loop_
_entity_poly.entity_id
_entity_poly.type
_entity_poly.pdbx_seq_one_letter_code
_entity_poly.pdbx_strand_id
1 'polypeptide(L)'
;MTSGNDPLTAVAWGTLHHAYGAADEVPDLVRALASDDEDARIEAHNRLRGTVYHQGTRWEASAYVVPFLVATADEPSTPDRSLVVDLLRLVGLGDLTDRALPFGGFPSFDAGLRSRIRELLPAFYDGELADDDFETMDAAAQVWAADAYAAMARHGDVFRRWLRDPDTEVAARAAELLAWVPTTTAVVGDLIAVPDGSGVRASANLALGHLRGQDSAVLARLDGQLSDPEPMIRWSAAVAVALRTRPGIPPHVRRLLTDERDPRHPVSVPGWQRPLAGFMAVALTPPG
;
A
#
# COMPACT_ATOMS: atom_id res chain seq x y z
N MET A 1 32.93 -14.82 2.51
CA MET A 1 32.53 -14.58 3.92
C MET A 1 32.63 -13.10 4.21
N THR A 2 31.64 -12.33 3.77
CA THR A 2 31.39 -10.99 4.29
C THR A 2 30.36 -11.15 5.40
N SER A 3 30.83 -11.45 6.61
CA SER A 3 30.05 -11.19 7.83
C SER A 3 29.99 -9.67 8.02
N GLY A 4 29.33 -8.99 7.08
CA GLY A 4 28.78 -7.67 7.30
C GLY A 4 27.57 -7.85 8.21
N ASN A 5 27.45 -6.99 9.22
CA ASN A 5 26.40 -7.05 10.23
C ASN A 5 25.02 -7.17 9.55
N ASP A 6 24.42 -8.36 9.57
CA ASP A 6 23.11 -8.58 8.96
C ASP A 6 22.06 -7.81 9.76
N PRO A 7 21.42 -6.78 9.20
CA PRO A 7 20.50 -5.93 9.96
C PRO A 7 19.29 -6.71 10.48
N LEU A 8 18.94 -7.88 9.90
CA LEU A 8 17.90 -8.75 10.44
C LEU A 8 18.27 -9.31 11.82
N THR A 9 19.56 -9.51 12.10
CA THR A 9 20.03 -10.03 13.40
C THR A 9 20.00 -8.99 14.52
N ALA A 10 19.80 -7.71 14.18
CA ALA A 10 19.70 -6.63 15.16
C ALA A 10 18.31 -6.52 15.81
N VAL A 11 17.30 -7.18 15.24
CA VAL A 11 15.94 -7.22 15.78
C VAL A 11 15.77 -8.47 16.64
N ALA A 12 15.21 -8.31 17.84
CA ALA A 12 14.96 -9.41 18.78
C ALA A 12 13.67 -10.18 18.40
N TRP A 13 13.68 -10.86 17.25
CA TRP A 13 12.49 -11.50 16.65
C TRP A 13 11.73 -12.44 17.58
N GLY A 14 12.42 -13.23 18.41
CA GLY A 14 11.77 -14.12 19.39
C GLY A 14 11.03 -13.41 20.53
N THR A 15 11.09 -12.07 20.60
CA THR A 15 10.28 -11.26 21.52
C THR A 15 9.07 -10.61 20.86
N LEU A 16 9.00 -10.66 19.52
CA LEU A 16 7.91 -10.11 18.72
C LEU A 16 6.95 -11.23 18.35
N HIS A 17 5.66 -10.89 18.26
CA HIS A 17 4.65 -11.87 17.90
C HIS A 17 3.98 -11.58 16.55
N HIS A 18 3.61 -12.67 15.87
CA HIS A 18 2.80 -12.71 14.66
C HIS A 18 1.57 -13.61 14.87
N ALA A 19 0.78 -13.90 13.84
CA ALA A 19 -0.48 -14.64 13.97
C ALA A 19 -0.43 -15.98 14.74
N TYR A 20 0.73 -16.65 14.77
CA TYR A 20 0.90 -17.97 15.38
C TYR A 20 1.91 -18.02 16.53
N GLY A 21 2.27 -16.89 17.15
CA GLY A 21 3.23 -16.83 18.26
C GLY A 21 4.47 -16.02 17.95
N ALA A 22 5.61 -16.40 18.53
CA ALA A 22 6.90 -15.73 18.35
C ALA A 22 7.36 -15.75 16.88
N ALA A 23 8.05 -14.69 16.45
CA ALA A 23 8.40 -14.43 15.06
C ALA A 23 9.82 -14.89 14.67
N ASP A 24 10.34 -15.95 15.30
CA ASP A 24 11.73 -16.40 15.16
C ASP A 24 12.13 -16.74 13.72
N GLU A 25 11.19 -17.21 12.90
CA GLU A 25 11.44 -17.62 11.51
C GLU A 25 11.46 -16.46 10.52
N VAL A 26 10.96 -15.29 10.91
CA VAL A 26 10.78 -14.15 10.01
C VAL A 26 12.07 -13.72 9.28
N PRO A 27 13.26 -13.69 9.91
CA PRO A 27 14.51 -13.39 9.20
C PRO A 27 14.79 -14.30 8.01
N ASP A 28 14.57 -15.60 8.18
CA ASP A 28 14.86 -16.58 7.14
C ASP A 28 13.86 -16.46 6.00
N LEU A 29 12.58 -16.20 6.30
CA LEU A 29 11.56 -15.90 5.30
C LEU A 29 11.90 -14.63 4.51
N VAL A 30 12.36 -13.56 5.16
CA VAL A 30 12.74 -12.32 4.48
C VAL A 30 13.92 -12.53 3.53
N ARG A 31 14.93 -13.33 3.93
CA ARG A 31 16.06 -13.67 3.04
C ARG A 31 15.60 -14.54 1.87
N ALA A 32 14.69 -15.47 2.09
CA ALA A 32 14.17 -16.36 1.07
C ALA A 32 13.38 -15.63 -0.04
N LEU A 33 12.85 -14.42 0.21
CA LEU A 33 12.25 -13.58 -0.84
C LEU A 33 13.24 -13.23 -1.97
N ALA A 34 14.55 -13.23 -1.70
CA ALA A 34 15.60 -12.96 -2.68
C ALA A 34 16.27 -14.24 -3.21
N SER A 35 15.70 -15.42 -2.93
CA SER A 35 16.25 -16.70 -3.40
C SER A 35 16.19 -16.83 -4.93
N ASP A 36 17.19 -17.48 -5.52
CA ASP A 36 17.15 -17.88 -6.93
C ASP A 36 16.05 -18.93 -7.20
N ASP A 37 15.65 -19.69 -6.16
CA ASP A 37 14.58 -20.68 -6.21
C ASP A 37 13.19 -20.01 -6.10
N GLU A 38 12.39 -20.12 -7.17
CA GLU A 38 11.05 -19.55 -7.26
C GLU A 38 10.09 -20.13 -6.22
N ASP A 39 10.14 -21.44 -5.97
CA ASP A 39 9.25 -22.07 -4.99
C ASP A 39 9.55 -21.56 -3.58
N ALA A 40 10.85 -21.37 -3.26
CA ALA A 40 11.26 -20.78 -1.99
C ALA A 40 10.78 -19.33 -1.84
N ARG A 41 10.81 -18.52 -2.91
CA ARG A 41 10.28 -17.14 -2.89
C ARG A 41 8.77 -17.13 -2.65
N ILE A 42 8.03 -18.00 -3.34
CA ILE A 42 6.57 -18.11 -3.23
C ILE A 42 6.17 -18.58 -1.83
N GLU A 43 6.86 -19.58 -1.30
CA GLU A 43 6.64 -20.07 0.07
C GLU A 43 6.90 -18.96 1.08
N ALA A 44 8.05 -18.28 0.99
CA ALA A 44 8.41 -17.18 1.87
C ALA A 44 7.38 -16.05 1.85
N HIS A 45 6.95 -15.63 0.65
CA HIS A 45 5.91 -14.63 0.48
C HIS A 45 4.59 -15.07 1.15
N ASN A 46 4.14 -16.29 0.89
CA ASN A 46 2.90 -16.81 1.46
C ASN A 46 2.96 -16.97 2.98
N ARG A 47 4.11 -17.39 3.51
CA ARG A 47 4.34 -17.50 4.96
C ARG A 47 4.34 -16.14 5.63
N LEU A 48 5.04 -15.13 5.10
CA LEU A 48 4.98 -13.77 5.62
C LEU A 48 3.55 -13.19 5.55
N ARG A 49 2.86 -13.37 4.42
CA ARG A 49 1.45 -12.97 4.24
C ARG A 49 0.45 -13.77 5.09
N GLY A 50 0.87 -14.87 5.71
CA GLY A 50 0.05 -15.68 6.61
C GLY A 50 0.41 -15.49 8.08
N THR A 51 1.48 -14.76 8.39
CA THR A 51 2.01 -14.59 9.75
C THR A 51 1.98 -13.14 10.17
N VAL A 52 2.83 -12.31 9.58
CA VAL A 52 2.94 -10.87 9.90
C VAL A 52 1.80 -10.07 9.28
N TYR A 53 1.07 -10.67 8.36
CA TYR A 53 -0.27 -10.26 7.98
C TYR A 53 -1.11 -11.54 8.01
N HIS A 54 -2.32 -11.54 8.56
CA HIS A 54 -3.17 -12.72 8.52
C HIS A 54 -4.64 -12.30 8.49
N GLN A 55 -5.32 -12.63 7.39
CA GLN A 55 -6.75 -12.40 7.20
C GLN A 55 -7.21 -10.96 7.53
N GLY A 56 -6.49 -9.95 7.06
CA GLY A 56 -6.79 -8.54 7.29
C GLY A 56 -6.09 -7.92 8.50
N THR A 57 -5.62 -8.75 9.44
CA THR A 57 -4.97 -8.31 10.67
C THR A 57 -3.46 -8.21 10.50
N ARG A 58 -2.91 -7.07 10.94
CA ARG A 58 -1.47 -6.86 11.13
C ARG A 58 -1.13 -7.16 12.59
N TRP A 59 0.08 -7.62 12.83
CA TRP A 59 0.58 -8.10 14.11
C TRP A 59 1.78 -7.28 14.59
N GLU A 60 2.24 -7.52 15.81
CA GLU A 60 3.38 -6.80 16.39
C GLU A 60 4.61 -6.83 15.47
N ALA A 61 4.93 -7.99 14.90
CA ALA A 61 6.05 -8.17 13.98
C ALA A 61 5.90 -7.44 12.64
N SER A 62 4.69 -7.03 12.21
CA SER A 62 4.45 -6.39 10.91
C SER A 62 5.32 -5.15 10.70
N ALA A 63 5.36 -4.26 11.70
CA ALA A 63 6.09 -3.00 11.60
C ALA A 63 7.61 -3.23 11.46
N TYR A 64 8.13 -4.30 12.05
CA TYR A 64 9.56 -4.64 12.03
C TYR A 64 9.99 -5.26 10.70
N VAL A 65 9.09 -5.93 9.98
CA VAL A 65 9.36 -6.52 8.66
C VAL A 65 9.44 -5.48 7.55
N VAL A 66 8.67 -4.39 7.66
CA VAL A 66 8.59 -3.32 6.65
C VAL A 66 9.93 -2.83 6.10
N PRO A 67 10.90 -2.36 6.92
CA PRO A 67 12.16 -1.82 6.39
C PRO A 67 12.94 -2.85 5.56
N PHE A 68 12.82 -4.14 5.88
CA PHE A 68 13.47 -5.20 5.13
C PHE A 68 12.73 -5.53 3.83
N LEU A 69 11.40 -5.52 3.81
CA LEU A 69 10.64 -5.62 2.54
C LEU A 69 10.96 -4.47 1.60
N VAL A 70 11.09 -3.25 2.14
CA VAL A 70 11.52 -2.08 1.35
C VAL A 70 12.92 -2.29 0.79
N ALA A 71 13.88 -2.75 1.60
CA ALA A 71 15.24 -3.02 1.13
C ALA A 71 15.29 -4.13 0.07
N THR A 72 14.57 -5.24 0.27
CA THR A 72 14.48 -6.35 -0.67
C THR A 72 13.87 -5.90 -2.00
N ALA A 73 12.84 -5.06 -1.97
CA ALA A 73 12.24 -4.48 -3.17
C ALA A 73 13.08 -3.36 -3.79
N ASP A 74 13.99 -2.71 -3.06
CA ASP A 74 14.88 -1.67 -3.59
C ASP A 74 16.11 -2.26 -4.31
N GLU A 75 16.46 -3.51 -4.01
CA GLU A 75 17.56 -4.23 -4.65
C GLU A 75 17.19 -4.68 -6.07
N PRO A 76 17.79 -4.12 -7.14
CA PRO A 76 17.39 -4.42 -8.52
C PRO A 76 17.63 -5.87 -8.94
N SER A 77 18.55 -6.60 -8.28
CA SER A 77 18.80 -8.01 -8.57
C SER A 77 17.79 -8.96 -7.94
N THR A 78 16.94 -8.51 -7.02
CA THR A 78 15.91 -9.35 -6.41
C THR A 78 14.92 -9.81 -7.49
N PRO A 79 14.65 -11.12 -7.62
CA PRO A 79 13.58 -11.60 -8.50
C PRO A 79 12.21 -11.21 -7.96
N ASP A 80 11.20 -11.08 -8.84
CA ASP A 80 9.80 -10.84 -8.46
C ASP A 80 9.57 -9.65 -7.51
N ARG A 81 10.31 -8.55 -7.68
CA ARG A 81 10.20 -7.34 -6.83
C ARG A 81 8.76 -6.83 -6.69
N SER A 82 7.95 -6.95 -7.74
CA SER A 82 6.54 -6.57 -7.70
C SER A 82 5.73 -7.37 -6.65
N LEU A 83 6.04 -8.65 -6.43
CA LEU A 83 5.44 -9.47 -5.35
C LEU A 83 5.88 -8.99 -3.96
N VAL A 84 7.13 -8.58 -3.81
CA VAL A 84 7.63 -8.00 -2.55
C VAL A 84 6.93 -6.67 -2.24
N VAL A 85 6.70 -5.84 -3.27
CA VAL A 85 5.94 -4.58 -3.13
C VAL A 85 4.46 -4.85 -2.78
N ASP A 86 3.84 -5.90 -3.33
CA ASP A 86 2.48 -6.31 -2.95
C ASP A 86 2.42 -6.77 -1.49
N LEU A 87 3.40 -7.54 -1.02
CA LEU A 87 3.50 -7.92 0.38
C LEU A 87 3.70 -6.69 1.28
N LEU A 88 4.56 -5.75 0.89
CA LEU A 88 4.75 -4.48 1.61
C LEU A 88 3.44 -3.70 1.73
N ARG A 89 2.65 -3.64 0.66
CA ARG A 89 1.33 -2.99 0.66
C ARG A 89 0.38 -3.66 1.65
N LEU A 90 0.33 -5.00 1.68
CA LEU A 90 -0.51 -5.74 2.63
C LEU A 90 -0.04 -5.55 4.09
N VAL A 91 1.27 -5.60 4.34
CA VAL A 91 1.83 -5.42 5.68
C VAL A 91 1.62 -3.98 6.18
N GLY A 92 1.79 -2.98 5.33
CA GLY A 92 1.61 -1.58 5.70
C GLY A 92 0.14 -1.15 5.81
N LEU A 93 -0.71 -1.55 4.87
CA LEU A 93 -2.08 -1.04 4.73
C LEU A 93 -3.17 -2.04 5.13
N GLY A 94 -2.87 -3.33 5.19
CA GLY A 94 -3.87 -4.39 5.37
C GLY A 94 -4.97 -4.32 4.30
N ASP A 95 -6.22 -4.51 4.74
CA ASP A 95 -7.41 -4.46 3.89
C ASP A 95 -7.93 -3.05 3.57
N LEU A 96 -7.15 -2.00 3.88
CA LEU A 96 -7.51 -0.65 3.44
C LEU A 96 -7.65 -0.62 1.91
N THR A 97 -8.80 -0.12 1.45
CA THR A 97 -9.11 0.08 0.03
C THR A 97 -9.05 1.56 -0.32
N ASP A 98 -9.01 1.90 -1.61
CA ASP A 98 -9.03 3.28 -2.12
C ASP A 98 -10.18 4.14 -1.56
N ARG A 99 -11.23 3.53 -0.98
CA ARG A 99 -12.29 4.27 -0.27
C ARG A 99 -11.82 5.01 0.97
N ALA A 100 -10.70 4.58 1.56
CA ALA A 100 -10.09 5.27 2.70
C ALA A 100 -9.26 6.50 2.26
N LEU A 101 -9.06 6.71 0.96
CA LEU A 101 -8.35 7.87 0.43
C LEU A 101 -9.28 9.09 0.25
N PRO A 102 -8.82 10.32 0.57
CA PRO A 102 -7.49 10.66 1.08
C PRO A 102 -7.27 10.21 2.53
N PHE A 103 -6.23 9.40 2.74
CA PHE A 103 -6.03 8.73 4.02
C PHE A 103 -5.65 9.74 5.11
N GLY A 104 -6.40 9.71 6.22
CA GLY A 104 -6.23 10.62 7.35
C GLY A 104 -5.20 10.18 8.39
N GLY A 105 -4.63 8.98 8.23
CA GLY A 105 -3.81 8.34 9.26
C GLY A 105 -4.63 7.53 10.25
N PHE A 106 -3.95 7.07 11.30
CA PHE A 106 -4.54 6.34 12.43
C PHE A 106 -4.73 7.27 13.64
N PRO A 107 -5.65 6.95 14.56
CA PRO A 107 -5.71 7.65 15.85
C PRO A 107 -4.41 7.45 16.65
N SER A 108 -4.14 8.35 17.61
CA SER A 108 -3.05 8.17 18.57
C SER A 108 -3.45 7.19 19.66
N PHE A 109 -2.53 6.31 20.06
CA PHE A 109 -2.72 5.35 21.15
C PHE A 109 -1.83 5.72 22.33
N ASP A 110 -2.37 5.64 23.54
CA ASP A 110 -1.63 5.98 24.76
C ASP A 110 -0.64 4.87 25.17
N ALA A 111 0.33 5.24 26.00
CA ALA A 111 1.38 4.32 26.47
C ALA A 111 0.85 3.25 27.44
N GLY A 112 -0.26 3.52 28.13
CA GLY A 112 -0.92 2.58 29.04
C GLY A 112 -1.51 1.39 28.28
N LEU A 113 -2.28 1.66 27.22
CA LEU A 113 -2.79 0.62 26.31
C LEU A 113 -1.65 -0.26 25.77
N ARG A 114 -0.57 0.35 25.27
CA ARG A 114 0.59 -0.40 24.75
C ARG A 114 1.26 -1.28 25.80
N SER A 115 1.31 -0.83 27.05
CA SER A 115 1.85 -1.61 28.16
C SER A 115 0.94 -2.79 28.50
N ARG A 116 -0.38 -2.55 28.56
CA ARG A 116 -1.39 -3.59 28.80
C ARG A 116 -1.39 -4.67 27.71
N ILE A 117 -1.30 -4.28 26.44
CA ILE A 117 -1.18 -5.23 25.32
C ILE A 117 0.00 -6.19 25.55
N ARG A 118 1.18 -5.65 25.91
CA ARG A 118 2.38 -6.46 26.15
C ARG A 118 2.22 -7.45 27.31
N GLU A 119 1.53 -7.05 28.37
CA GLU A 119 1.23 -7.93 29.52
C GLU A 119 0.29 -9.07 29.14
N LEU A 120 -0.64 -8.84 28.22
CA LEU A 120 -1.66 -9.81 27.81
C LEU A 120 -1.19 -10.78 26.72
N LEU A 121 -0.15 -10.43 25.95
CA LEU A 121 0.33 -11.27 24.85
C LEU A 121 0.62 -12.73 25.23
N PRO A 122 1.32 -13.03 26.35
CA PRO A 122 1.52 -14.43 26.76
C PRO A 122 0.20 -15.18 26.98
N ALA A 123 -0.73 -14.59 27.75
CA ALA A 123 -2.04 -15.20 28.02
C ALA A 123 -2.89 -15.37 26.73
N PHE A 124 -2.76 -14.45 25.76
CA PHE A 124 -3.38 -14.59 24.44
C PHE A 124 -2.91 -15.85 23.72
N TYR A 125 -1.61 -16.11 23.68
CA TYR A 125 -1.05 -17.27 22.98
C TYR A 125 -1.23 -18.58 23.75
N ASP A 126 -1.27 -18.55 25.08
CA ASP A 126 -1.56 -19.71 25.91
C ASP A 126 -3.06 -20.08 25.92
N GLY A 127 -3.92 -19.22 25.34
CA GLY A 127 -5.38 -19.45 25.29
C GLY A 127 -6.09 -19.22 26.63
N GLU A 128 -5.46 -18.45 27.52
CA GLU A 128 -5.92 -18.19 28.89
C GLU A 128 -6.48 -16.77 29.07
N LEU A 129 -6.88 -16.11 27.98
CA LEU A 129 -7.48 -14.77 28.04
C LEU A 129 -8.82 -14.78 28.76
N ALA A 130 -9.00 -13.81 29.65
CA ALA A 130 -10.30 -13.52 30.24
C ALA A 130 -11.20 -12.79 29.24
N ASP A 131 -12.52 -12.90 29.44
CA ASP A 131 -13.53 -12.30 28.55
C ASP A 131 -13.39 -10.77 28.42
N ASP A 132 -12.92 -10.10 29.47
CA ASP A 132 -12.70 -8.65 29.50
C ASP A 132 -11.42 -8.20 28.77
N ASP A 133 -10.50 -9.11 28.48
CA ASP A 133 -9.25 -8.79 27.80
C ASP A 133 -9.39 -8.76 26.25
N PHE A 134 -10.48 -9.31 25.69
CA PHE A 134 -10.72 -9.30 24.24
C PHE A 134 -10.79 -7.88 23.66
N GLU A 135 -11.39 -6.92 24.38
CA GLU A 135 -11.45 -5.52 23.94
C GLU A 135 -10.04 -4.92 23.80
N THR A 136 -9.12 -5.31 24.70
CA THR A 136 -7.72 -4.87 24.61
C THR A 136 -7.02 -5.49 23.41
N MET A 137 -7.32 -6.73 23.06
CA MET A 137 -6.75 -7.39 21.88
C MET A 137 -7.28 -6.81 20.56
N ASP A 138 -8.55 -6.40 20.51
CA ASP A 138 -9.08 -5.63 19.37
C ASP A 138 -8.37 -4.28 19.22
N ALA A 139 -8.12 -3.59 20.34
CA ALA A 139 -7.33 -2.37 20.35
C ALA A 139 -5.86 -2.63 19.93
N ALA A 140 -5.29 -3.80 20.25
CA ALA A 140 -3.96 -4.20 19.83
C ALA A 140 -3.83 -4.27 18.31
N ALA A 141 -4.83 -4.85 17.62
CA ALA A 141 -4.85 -4.91 16.17
C ALA A 141 -4.78 -3.51 15.52
N GLN A 142 -5.44 -2.51 16.12
CA GLN A 142 -5.40 -1.12 15.66
C GLN A 142 -4.04 -0.45 15.94
N VAL A 143 -3.42 -0.75 17.08
CA VAL A 143 -2.07 -0.30 17.41
C VAL A 143 -1.06 -0.85 16.40
N TRP A 144 -1.08 -2.16 16.13
CA TRP A 144 -0.18 -2.80 15.17
C TRP A 144 -0.41 -2.32 13.74
N ALA A 145 -1.66 -2.09 13.36
CA ALA A 145 -2.02 -1.46 12.10
C ALA A 145 -1.37 -0.07 11.94
N ALA A 146 -1.45 0.76 12.97
CA ALA A 146 -0.87 2.10 12.96
C ALA A 146 0.65 2.06 12.91
N ASP A 147 1.28 1.15 13.68
CA ASP A 147 2.75 1.00 13.70
C ASP A 147 3.28 0.51 12.36
N ALA A 148 2.62 -0.47 11.72
CA ALA A 148 3.00 -0.99 10.42
C ALA A 148 2.84 0.05 9.30
N TYR A 149 1.73 0.81 9.31
CA TYR A 149 1.56 1.95 8.41
C TYR A 149 2.64 3.01 8.62
N ALA A 150 2.92 3.39 9.86
CA ALA A 150 3.92 4.40 10.18
C ALA A 150 5.33 3.95 9.76
N ALA A 151 5.66 2.67 9.90
CA ALA A 151 6.89 2.10 9.37
C ALA A 151 6.95 2.25 7.84
N MET A 152 5.88 1.90 7.12
CA MET A 152 5.83 1.97 5.65
C MET A 152 5.91 3.41 5.15
N ALA A 153 5.14 4.31 5.74
CA ALA A 153 5.00 5.70 5.30
C ALA A 153 6.32 6.50 5.39
N ARG A 154 7.26 6.10 6.25
CA ARG A 154 8.60 6.68 6.33
C ARG A 154 9.44 6.46 5.08
N HIS A 155 9.09 5.48 4.23
CA HIS A 155 9.81 5.15 3.01
C HIS A 155 9.24 5.84 1.75
N GLY A 156 8.46 6.91 1.90
CA GLY A 156 7.89 7.67 0.77
C GLY A 156 8.93 8.09 -0.28
N ASP A 157 10.15 8.46 0.12
CA ASP A 157 11.23 8.80 -0.82
C ASP A 157 11.72 7.59 -1.64
N VAL A 158 11.64 6.38 -1.10
CA VAL A 158 11.95 5.15 -1.85
C VAL A 158 10.87 4.91 -2.90
N PHE A 159 9.59 5.03 -2.54
CA PHE A 159 8.48 4.88 -3.49
C PHE A 159 8.55 5.92 -4.62
N ARG A 160 8.97 7.15 -4.32
CA ARG A 160 9.24 8.17 -5.34
C ARG A 160 10.33 7.76 -6.33
N ARG A 161 11.40 7.09 -5.88
CA ARG A 161 12.43 6.55 -6.78
C ARG A 161 11.88 5.42 -7.65
N TRP A 162 11.08 4.53 -7.07
CA TRP A 162 10.45 3.42 -7.80
C TRP A 162 9.48 3.86 -8.90
N LEU A 163 8.97 5.09 -8.90
CA LEU A 163 8.21 5.62 -10.06
C LEU A 163 9.00 5.59 -11.39
N ARG A 164 10.33 5.51 -11.32
CA ARG A 164 11.24 5.44 -12.47
C ARG A 164 11.85 4.04 -12.64
N ASP A 165 11.33 3.05 -11.94
CA ASP A 165 11.80 1.67 -12.04
C ASP A 165 11.55 1.12 -13.46
N PRO A 166 12.51 0.39 -14.05
CA PRO A 166 12.30 -0.26 -15.35
C PRO A 166 11.20 -1.33 -15.30
N ASP A 167 10.94 -1.94 -14.13
CA ASP A 167 9.79 -2.81 -13.94
C ASP A 167 8.52 -1.95 -13.75
N THR A 168 7.64 -1.97 -14.77
CA THR A 168 6.40 -1.19 -14.76
C THR A 168 5.42 -1.63 -13.67
N GLU A 169 5.49 -2.88 -13.21
CA GLU A 169 4.65 -3.38 -12.12
C GLU A 169 5.09 -2.81 -10.77
N VAL A 170 6.40 -2.66 -10.56
CA VAL A 170 6.98 -1.96 -9.40
C VAL A 170 6.63 -0.48 -9.46
N ALA A 171 6.85 0.18 -10.60
CA ALA A 171 6.59 1.60 -10.76
C ALA A 171 5.11 1.97 -10.56
N ALA A 172 4.18 1.14 -11.07
CA ALA A 172 2.76 1.37 -10.89
C ALA A 172 2.28 1.18 -9.45
N ARG A 173 2.79 0.18 -8.73
CA ARG A 173 2.53 -0.01 -7.30
C ARG A 173 3.11 1.12 -6.46
N ALA A 174 4.29 1.60 -6.83
CA ALA A 174 4.88 2.77 -6.19
C ALA A 174 3.99 4.01 -6.34
N ALA A 175 3.38 4.21 -7.51
CA ALA A 175 2.41 5.28 -7.73
C ALA A 175 1.19 5.16 -6.80
N GLU A 176 0.67 3.94 -6.58
CA GLU A 176 -0.42 3.70 -5.63
C GLU A 176 0.01 3.96 -4.18
N LEU A 177 1.15 3.42 -3.74
CA LEU A 177 1.68 3.63 -2.38
C LEU A 177 1.84 5.12 -2.04
N LEU A 178 2.22 5.94 -3.02
CA LEU A 178 2.35 7.39 -2.84
C LEU A 178 1.03 8.12 -2.56
N ALA A 179 -0.12 7.51 -2.86
CA ALA A 179 -1.43 8.03 -2.46
C ALA A 179 -1.67 7.89 -0.93
N TRP A 180 -0.96 6.96 -0.28
CA TRP A 180 -1.14 6.61 1.14
C TRP A 180 -0.15 7.30 2.09
N VAL A 181 0.98 7.80 1.58
CA VAL A 181 1.99 8.50 2.38
C VAL A 181 1.67 10.00 2.50
N PRO A 182 2.27 10.72 3.47
CA PRO A 182 2.10 12.16 3.58
C PRO A 182 2.38 12.88 2.25
N THR A 183 1.41 13.64 1.77
CA THR A 183 1.53 14.38 0.50
C THR A 183 2.53 15.53 0.66
N THR A 184 3.57 15.53 -0.18
CA THR A 184 4.53 16.63 -0.30
C THR A 184 4.55 17.17 -1.73
N THR A 185 5.05 18.39 -1.94
CA THR A 185 5.27 18.95 -3.28
C THR A 185 6.13 18.03 -4.16
N ALA A 186 7.06 17.31 -3.54
CA ALA A 186 7.95 16.39 -4.23
C ALA A 186 7.21 15.13 -4.72
N VAL A 187 6.31 14.57 -3.90
CA VAL A 187 5.40 13.48 -4.31
C VAL A 187 4.51 13.91 -5.48
N VAL A 188 3.88 15.09 -5.37
CA VAL A 188 3.01 15.62 -6.43
C VAL A 188 3.81 15.83 -7.72
N GLY A 189 4.99 16.46 -7.63
CA GLY A 189 5.86 16.71 -8.77
C GLY A 189 6.30 15.43 -9.49
N ASP A 190 6.70 14.39 -8.75
CA ASP A 190 7.12 13.12 -9.35
C ASP A 190 5.95 12.37 -10.01
N LEU A 191 4.74 12.38 -9.43
CA LEU A 191 3.54 11.81 -10.05
C LEU A 191 3.10 12.56 -11.32
N ILE A 192 3.24 13.90 -11.33
CA ILE A 192 3.05 14.70 -12.55
C ILE A 192 4.07 14.32 -13.63
N ALA A 193 5.32 14.05 -13.23
CA ALA A 193 6.45 13.80 -14.13
C ALA A 193 6.49 12.39 -14.76
N VAL A 194 5.66 11.44 -14.31
CA VAL A 194 5.58 10.09 -14.91
C VAL A 194 5.42 10.17 -16.47
N PRO A 195 6.12 9.38 -17.28
CA PRO A 195 5.95 9.50 -18.74
C PRO A 195 4.54 9.10 -19.22
N ASP A 196 4.09 9.69 -20.33
CA ASP A 196 2.88 9.25 -21.04
C ASP A 196 3.08 7.86 -21.68
N GLY A 197 1.99 7.19 -22.05
CA GLY A 197 2.03 5.90 -22.78
C GLY A 197 2.42 4.67 -21.95
N SER A 198 2.58 4.81 -20.63
CA SER A 198 2.86 3.70 -19.71
C SER A 198 1.63 3.33 -18.87
N GLY A 199 1.47 2.05 -18.51
CA GLY A 199 0.47 1.64 -17.50
C GLY A 199 0.63 2.36 -16.16
N VAL A 200 1.88 2.75 -15.83
CA VAL A 200 2.24 3.56 -14.65
C VAL A 200 1.52 4.90 -14.64
N ARG A 201 1.29 5.52 -15.81
CA ARG A 201 0.57 6.79 -15.91
C ARG A 201 -0.87 6.66 -15.41
N ALA A 202 -1.56 5.56 -15.72
CA ALA A 202 -2.92 5.37 -15.21
C ALA A 202 -2.93 5.30 -13.67
N SER A 203 -1.97 4.59 -13.08
CA SER A 203 -1.81 4.51 -11.62
C SER A 203 -1.45 5.87 -11.00
N ALA A 204 -0.58 6.65 -11.65
CA ALA A 204 -0.24 8.00 -11.22
C ALA A 204 -1.43 8.96 -11.28
N ASN A 205 -2.29 8.84 -12.30
CA ASN A 205 -3.50 9.65 -12.40
C ASN A 205 -4.46 9.36 -11.24
N LEU A 206 -4.70 8.09 -10.93
CA LEU A 206 -5.52 7.72 -9.78
C LEU A 206 -4.92 8.25 -8.46
N ALA A 207 -3.61 8.14 -8.27
CA ALA A 207 -2.93 8.68 -7.11
C ALA A 207 -3.15 10.20 -6.98
N LEU A 208 -2.88 10.96 -8.06
CA LEU A 208 -3.13 12.41 -8.13
C LEU A 208 -4.60 12.79 -7.83
N GLY A 209 -5.54 11.95 -8.25
CA GLY A 209 -6.97 12.11 -7.97
C GLY A 209 -7.30 12.09 -6.47
N HIS A 210 -6.54 11.32 -5.69
CA HIS A 210 -6.73 11.13 -4.25
C HIS A 210 -5.88 12.07 -3.37
N LEU A 211 -4.87 12.76 -3.92
CA LEU A 211 -4.03 13.67 -3.13
C LEU A 211 -4.80 14.92 -2.67
N ARG A 212 -4.53 15.36 -1.44
CA ARG A 212 -5.11 16.58 -0.86
C ARG A 212 -4.54 17.85 -1.50
N GLY A 213 -5.30 18.94 -1.42
CA GLY A 213 -4.90 20.27 -1.88
C GLY A 213 -5.38 20.60 -3.30
N GLN A 214 -5.51 21.89 -3.61
CA GLN A 214 -5.83 22.38 -4.95
C GLN A 214 -4.52 22.74 -5.65
N ASP A 215 -4.19 22.00 -6.72
CA ASP A 215 -2.99 22.19 -7.51
C ASP A 215 -3.39 22.30 -8.98
N SER A 216 -3.15 23.46 -9.57
CA SER A 216 -3.47 23.75 -10.97
C SER A 216 -2.60 22.96 -11.93
N ALA A 217 -1.36 22.62 -11.56
CA ALA A 217 -0.49 21.78 -12.38
C ALA A 217 -1.00 20.34 -12.44
N VAL A 218 -1.56 19.82 -11.34
CA VAL A 218 -2.23 18.51 -11.34
C VAL A 218 -3.42 18.52 -12.29
N LEU A 219 -4.33 19.50 -12.18
CA LEU A 219 -5.49 19.58 -13.07
C LEU A 219 -5.09 19.76 -14.53
N ALA A 220 -4.13 20.64 -14.83
CA ALA A 220 -3.62 20.82 -16.18
C ALA A 220 -3.02 19.52 -16.76
N ARG A 221 -2.29 18.74 -15.95
CA ARG A 221 -1.74 17.45 -16.36
C ARG A 221 -2.83 16.44 -16.70
N LEU A 222 -3.85 16.33 -15.85
CA LEU A 222 -4.97 15.41 -16.04
C LEU A 222 -5.87 15.82 -17.22
N ASP A 223 -6.15 17.12 -17.38
CA ASP A 223 -6.97 17.65 -18.48
C ASP A 223 -6.33 17.35 -19.84
N GLY A 224 -4.99 17.45 -19.94
CA GLY A 224 -4.25 17.08 -21.14
C GLY A 224 -4.39 15.62 -21.57
N GLN A 225 -4.89 14.75 -20.69
CA GLN A 225 -5.04 13.31 -20.93
C GLN A 225 -6.48 12.87 -21.16
N LEU A 226 -7.46 13.77 -21.09
CA LEU A 226 -8.89 13.45 -21.31
C LEU A 226 -9.20 13.00 -22.75
N SER A 227 -8.27 13.20 -23.68
CA SER A 227 -8.35 12.75 -25.08
C SER A 227 -7.21 11.78 -25.46
N ASP A 228 -6.50 11.23 -24.47
CA ASP A 228 -5.43 10.26 -24.73
C ASP A 228 -5.99 9.06 -25.51
N PRO A 229 -5.30 8.53 -26.53
CA PRO A 229 -5.78 7.37 -27.30
C PRO A 229 -5.95 6.12 -26.42
N GLU A 230 -5.09 5.94 -25.42
CA GLU A 230 -5.11 4.79 -24.52
C GLU A 230 -6.30 4.91 -23.54
N PRO A 231 -7.31 4.01 -23.61
CA PRO A 231 -8.49 4.10 -22.77
C PRO A 231 -8.18 4.13 -21.27
N MET A 232 -7.18 3.37 -20.81
CA MET A 232 -6.82 3.33 -19.40
C MET A 232 -6.32 4.70 -18.88
N ILE A 233 -5.49 5.40 -19.66
CA ILE A 233 -4.96 6.73 -19.32
C ILE A 233 -6.09 7.75 -19.35
N ARG A 234 -6.88 7.77 -20.42
CA ARG A 234 -8.00 8.70 -20.59
C ARG A 234 -9.01 8.62 -19.46
N TRP A 235 -9.36 7.40 -19.07
CA TRP A 235 -10.37 7.16 -18.05
C TRP A 235 -9.86 7.33 -16.63
N SER A 236 -8.62 6.96 -16.33
CA SER A 236 -7.99 7.28 -15.03
C SER A 236 -7.84 8.80 -14.84
N ALA A 237 -7.50 9.55 -15.90
CA ALA A 237 -7.49 11.01 -15.87
C ALA A 237 -8.88 11.58 -15.58
N ALA A 238 -9.93 11.10 -16.27
CA ALA A 238 -11.31 11.51 -16.02
C ALA A 238 -11.76 11.25 -14.58
N VAL A 239 -11.43 10.08 -14.03
CA VAL A 239 -11.69 9.74 -12.62
C VAL A 239 -11.01 10.74 -11.70
N ALA A 240 -9.73 11.01 -11.94
CA ALA A 240 -8.93 11.92 -11.12
C ALA A 240 -9.46 13.36 -11.18
N VAL A 241 -9.81 13.88 -12.35
CA VAL A 241 -10.43 15.21 -12.48
C VAL A 241 -11.76 15.23 -11.72
N ALA A 242 -12.60 14.21 -11.85
CA ALA A 242 -13.87 14.14 -11.13
C ALA A 242 -13.68 14.10 -9.60
N LEU A 243 -12.72 13.31 -9.09
CA LEU A 243 -12.40 13.28 -7.65
C LEU A 243 -11.98 14.66 -7.13
N ARG A 244 -11.16 15.40 -7.90
CA ARG A 244 -10.60 16.69 -7.49
C ARG A 244 -11.54 17.87 -7.64
N THR A 245 -12.54 17.77 -8.52
CA THR A 245 -13.48 18.86 -8.83
C THR A 245 -14.85 18.68 -8.19
N ARG A 246 -15.07 17.58 -7.46
CA ARG A 246 -16.35 17.33 -6.78
C ARG A 246 -16.69 18.43 -5.76
N PRO A 247 -17.99 18.82 -5.67
CA PRO A 247 -19.14 18.28 -6.41
C PRO A 247 -19.28 18.80 -7.87
N GLY A 248 -18.51 19.81 -8.26
CA GLY A 248 -18.56 20.49 -9.58
C GLY A 248 -17.86 19.77 -10.74
N ILE A 249 -18.11 18.46 -10.92
CA ILE A 249 -17.51 17.66 -12.00
C ILE A 249 -17.84 18.30 -13.37
N PRO A 250 -16.84 18.62 -14.22
CA PRO A 250 -17.08 19.20 -15.54
C PRO A 250 -18.00 18.34 -16.42
N PRO A 251 -18.95 18.92 -17.19
CA PRO A 251 -19.91 18.14 -17.97
C PRO A 251 -19.29 17.17 -18.98
N HIS A 252 -18.16 17.53 -19.58
CA HIS A 252 -17.45 16.66 -20.52
C HIS A 252 -16.77 15.48 -19.84
N VAL A 253 -16.21 15.67 -18.63
CA VAL A 253 -15.68 14.59 -17.79
C VAL A 253 -16.80 13.66 -17.35
N ARG A 254 -17.95 14.22 -16.92
CA ARG A 254 -19.11 13.42 -16.54
C ARG A 254 -19.58 12.51 -17.69
N ARG A 255 -19.68 13.04 -18.91
CA ARG A 255 -20.02 12.23 -20.10
C ARG A 255 -19.03 11.09 -20.33
N LEU A 256 -17.73 11.40 -20.30
CA LEU A 256 -16.67 10.42 -20.48
C LEU A 256 -16.69 9.29 -19.42
N LEU A 257 -17.14 9.58 -18.20
CA LEU A 257 -17.29 8.59 -17.13
C LEU A 257 -18.58 7.75 -17.26
N THR A 258 -19.61 8.27 -17.94
CA THR A 258 -20.88 7.56 -18.17
C THR A 258 -20.91 6.76 -19.46
N ASP A 259 -19.96 6.96 -20.37
CA ASP A 259 -19.88 6.19 -21.61
C ASP A 259 -19.74 4.69 -21.30
N GLU A 260 -20.65 3.91 -21.88
CA GLU A 260 -20.90 2.50 -21.57
C GLU A 260 -19.69 1.62 -21.96
N ARG A 261 -19.35 0.69 -21.06
CA ARG A 261 -18.21 -0.23 -21.20
C ARG A 261 -18.74 -1.65 -21.25
N ASP A 262 -18.03 -2.56 -21.90
CA ASP A 262 -18.34 -3.99 -21.78
C ASP A 262 -18.09 -4.45 -20.34
N PRO A 263 -19.14 -4.74 -19.55
CA PRO A 263 -18.97 -5.14 -18.15
C PRO A 263 -18.31 -6.53 -18.02
N ARG A 264 -18.18 -7.29 -19.12
CA ARG A 264 -17.56 -8.61 -19.15
C ARG A 264 -16.02 -8.56 -19.14
N HIS A 265 -15.44 -7.39 -19.44
CA HIS A 265 -13.99 -7.22 -19.51
C HIS A 265 -13.55 -5.97 -18.72
N PRO A 266 -13.55 -6.05 -17.38
CA PRO A 266 -13.15 -4.91 -16.55
C PRO A 266 -11.68 -4.55 -16.77
N VAL A 267 -11.41 -3.26 -16.99
CA VAL A 267 -10.04 -2.73 -17.10
C VAL A 267 -9.45 -2.56 -15.70
N SER A 268 -8.43 -3.33 -15.36
CA SER A 268 -7.64 -3.18 -14.14
C SER A 268 -6.56 -2.12 -14.32
N VAL A 269 -6.26 -1.37 -13.25
CA VAL A 269 -5.15 -0.42 -13.23
C VAL A 269 -4.05 -0.99 -12.32
N PRO A 270 -2.81 -1.19 -12.81
CA PRO A 270 -1.77 -1.83 -12.02
C PRO A 270 -1.52 -1.14 -10.67
N GLY A 271 -1.35 -1.93 -9.60
CA GLY A 271 -1.23 -1.44 -8.23
C GLY A 271 -2.55 -1.12 -7.51
N TRP A 272 -3.69 -1.04 -8.22
CA TRP A 272 -4.99 -0.72 -7.63
C TRP A 272 -5.90 -1.95 -7.55
N GLN A 273 -6.56 -2.14 -6.41
CA GLN A 273 -7.35 -3.34 -6.12
C GLN A 273 -8.70 -3.41 -6.84
N ARG A 274 -9.21 -2.28 -7.35
CA ARG A 274 -10.51 -2.22 -8.02
C ARG A 274 -10.34 -1.95 -9.52
N PRO A 275 -11.26 -2.47 -10.34
CA PRO A 275 -11.28 -2.13 -11.76
C PRO A 275 -11.69 -0.66 -11.95
N LEU A 276 -11.29 -0.10 -13.08
CA LEU A 276 -11.52 1.30 -13.43
C LEU A 276 -13.00 1.69 -13.41
N ALA A 277 -13.90 0.79 -13.81
CA ALA A 277 -15.35 0.99 -13.71
C ALA A 277 -15.81 1.25 -12.25
N GLY A 278 -15.18 0.58 -11.27
CA GLY A 278 -15.44 0.82 -9.85
C GLY A 278 -15.01 2.22 -9.42
N PHE A 279 -13.84 2.70 -9.90
CA PHE A 279 -13.41 4.07 -9.66
C PHE A 279 -14.39 5.09 -10.23
N MET A 280 -14.98 4.83 -11.40
CA MET A 280 -15.97 5.73 -12.02
C MET A 280 -17.28 5.80 -11.25
N ALA A 281 -17.78 4.65 -10.78
CA ALA A 281 -18.96 4.61 -9.93
C ALA A 281 -18.74 5.48 -8.68
N VAL A 282 -17.57 5.35 -8.05
CA VAL A 282 -17.19 6.22 -6.94
C VAL A 282 -17.03 7.67 -7.40
N ALA A 283 -16.41 7.94 -8.55
CA ALA A 283 -16.26 9.27 -9.19
C ALA A 283 -17.59 10.03 -9.31
N LEU A 284 -18.65 9.31 -9.65
CA LEU A 284 -19.98 9.88 -9.93
C LEU A 284 -20.90 9.93 -8.71
N THR A 285 -20.57 9.20 -7.64
CA THR A 285 -21.37 9.22 -6.41
C THR A 285 -21.19 10.56 -5.70
N PRO A 286 -22.27 11.24 -5.26
CA PRO A 286 -22.16 12.46 -4.46
C PRO A 286 -21.33 12.20 -3.19
N PRO A 287 -20.52 13.17 -2.71
CA PRO A 287 -19.95 13.07 -1.37
C PRO A 287 -21.10 12.97 -0.35
N GLY A 288 -21.02 11.99 0.55
CA GLY A 288 -21.97 11.80 1.66
C GLY A 288 -21.78 12.81 2.77
#